data_AF-A0A239D7F2-F1
#
_entry.id   AF-A0A239D7F2-F1
#
_cell.length_a   1.000
_cell.length_b   1.000
_cell.length_c   1.000
_cell.angle_alpha   90.00
_cell.angle_beta   90.00
_cell.angle_gamma   90.00
#
_symmetry.space_group_name_H-M   'P 1'
#
loop_
_entity.id
_entity.type
_entity.pdbx_description
1 polymer ?
#
loop_
_entity_poly.entity_id
_entity_poly.type
_entity_poly.pdbx_seq_one_letter_code
_entity_poly.pdbx_strand_id
1 'polypeptide(L)'
;MRHYRPSTADLLSAVSDFLRELGPRLESGDRYQSLVCTHILAMVERELRGEPLADEDEAALVAAIRAGDHDGDWDATFARILNRTVARVAIAKPDHLAPEHRS
;
A
#
# COMPACT_ATOMS: atom_id res chain seq x y z
N MET A 1 36.28 -2.71 7.86
CA MET A 1 35.09 -3.10 8.65
C MET A 1 33.88 -2.45 8.00
N ARG A 2 32.97 -3.23 7.41
CA ARG A 2 31.77 -2.72 6.76
C ARG A 2 30.81 -2.29 7.87
N HIS A 3 30.62 -0.98 8.05
CA HIS A 3 29.59 -0.48 8.97
C HIS A 3 28.24 -1.02 8.51
N TYR A 4 27.65 -1.94 9.27
CA TYR A 4 26.28 -2.39 9.04
C TYR A 4 25.36 -1.21 9.33
N ARG A 5 24.96 -0.49 8.28
CA ARG A 5 23.91 0.52 8.37
C ARG A 5 22.60 -0.18 7.99
N PRO A 6 21.68 -0.39 8.93
CA PRO A 6 20.39 -0.99 8.63
C PRO A 6 19.66 -0.15 7.58
N SER A 7 18.99 -0.82 6.65
CA SER A 7 18.09 -0.20 5.68
C SER A 7 16.82 0.31 6.37
N THR A 8 16.03 1.15 5.69
CA THR A 8 14.71 1.57 6.20
C THR A 8 13.80 0.37 6.45
N ALA A 9 13.86 -0.66 5.60
CA ALA A 9 13.11 -1.90 5.80
C ALA A 9 13.54 -2.64 7.07
N ASP A 10 14.85 -2.74 7.34
CA ASP A 10 15.37 -3.35 8.57
C ASP A 10 14.89 -2.59 9.82
N LEU A 11 14.87 -1.25 9.75
CA LEU A 11 14.37 -0.42 10.85
C LEU A 11 12.87 -0.62 11.09
N LEU A 12 12.05 -0.69 10.03
CA LEU A 12 10.61 -0.92 10.17
C LEU A 12 10.28 -2.32 10.71
N SER A 13 11.03 -3.34 10.27
CA SER A 13 10.90 -4.69 10.83
C SER A 13 11.21 -4.68 12.33
N ALA A 14 12.31 -4.03 12.74
CA ALA A 14 12.69 -3.93 14.15
C ALA A 14 11.62 -3.24 15.01
N VAL A 15 10.99 -2.17 14.51
CA VAL A 15 9.88 -1.49 15.22
C VAL A 15 8.65 -2.40 15.29
N SER A 16 8.33 -3.11 14.21
CA SER A 16 7.17 -4.02 14.17
C SER A 16 7.30 -5.17 15.17
N ASP A 17 8.51 -5.74 15.29
CA ASP A 17 8.80 -6.79 16.27
C ASP A 17 8.70 -6.27 17.70
N PHE A 18 9.27 -5.09 17.97
CA PHE A 18 9.15 -4.44 19.27
C PHE A 18 7.68 -4.20 19.69
N LEU A 19 6.84 -3.71 18.77
CA LEU A 19 5.41 -3.50 19.05
C LEU A 19 4.68 -4.83 19.29
N ARG A 20 5.04 -5.90 18.58
CA ARG A 20 4.45 -7.24 18.78
C ARG A 20 4.80 -7.81 20.15
N GLU A 21 6.03 -7.60 20.61
CA GLU A 21 6.48 -7.99 21.96
C GLU A 21 5.89 -7.12 23.06
N LEU A 22 5.64 -5.84 22.77
CA LEU A 22 5.03 -4.90 23.72
C LEU A 22 3.53 -5.15 23.89
N GLY A 23 2.82 -5.47 22.80
CA GLY A 23 1.35 -5.62 22.77
C GLY A 23 0.73 -6.41 23.93
N PRO A 24 1.24 -7.60 24.31
CA PRO A 24 0.71 -8.37 25.43
C PRO A 24 0.78 -7.66 26.79
N ARG A 25 1.70 -6.70 26.95
CA ARG A 25 1.95 -5.94 28.19
C ARG A 25 1.15 -4.64 28.28
N LEU A 26 0.46 -4.26 27.20
CA LEU A 26 -0.30 -3.01 27.13
C LEU A 26 -1.73 -3.18 27.63
N GLU A 27 -2.27 -2.13 28.25
CA GLU A 27 -3.68 -2.02 28.60
C GLU A 27 -4.56 -1.95 27.33
N SER A 28 -5.88 -2.12 27.46
CA SER A 28 -6.77 -2.32 26.31
C SER A 28 -6.71 -1.19 25.25
N GLY A 29 -6.66 0.07 25.68
CA GLY A 29 -6.54 1.23 24.78
C GLY A 29 -5.20 1.25 24.03
N ASP A 30 -4.10 1.11 24.76
CA ASP A 30 -2.75 1.12 24.20
C ASP A 30 -2.48 -0.09 23.31
N ARG A 31 -3.07 -1.24 23.65
CA ARG A 31 -3.02 -2.46 22.85
C ARG A 31 -3.67 -2.28 21.49
N TYR A 32 -4.82 -1.61 21.44
CA TYR A 32 -5.47 -1.26 20.17
C TYR A 32 -4.57 -0.35 19.31
N GLN A 33 -3.99 0.70 19.91
CA GLN A 33 -3.07 1.59 19.20
C GLN A 33 -1.84 0.85 18.67
N SER A 34 -1.28 -0.08 19.46
CA SER A 34 -0.16 -0.93 19.02
C SER A 34 -0.50 -1.81 17.82
N LEU A 35 -1.73 -2.35 17.76
CA LEU A 35 -2.20 -3.12 16.60
C LEU A 35 -2.34 -2.23 15.36
N VAL A 36 -2.90 -1.02 15.52
CA VAL A 36 -3.00 -0.04 14.44
C VAL A 36 -1.62 0.34 13.91
N CYS A 37 -0.67 0.66 14.78
CA CYS A 37 0.71 0.98 14.38
C CYS A 37 1.37 -0.20 13.65
N THR A 38 1.19 -1.43 14.14
CA THR A 38 1.74 -2.64 13.50
C THR A 38 1.15 -2.81 12.08
N HIS A 39 -0.14 -2.55 11.90
CA HIS A 39 -0.77 -2.61 10.59
C HIS A 39 -0.23 -1.54 9.63
N ILE A 40 -0.09 -0.30 10.09
CA ILE A 40 0.46 0.80 9.28
C ILE A 40 1.91 0.50 8.87
N LEU A 41 2.76 0.02 9.78
CA LEU A 41 4.13 -0.37 9.47
C LEU A 41 4.19 -1.47 8.40
N ALA A 42 3.28 -2.45 8.46
CA ALA A 42 3.17 -3.48 7.44
C ALA A 42 2.75 -2.93 6.07
N MET A 43 1.96 -1.85 6.01
CA MET A 43 1.65 -1.15 4.76
C MET A 43 2.87 -0.41 4.22
N VAL A 44 3.58 0.35 5.06
CA VAL A 44 4.80 1.09 4.67
C VAL A 44 5.88 0.14 4.16
N GLU A 45 6.06 -1.02 4.80
CA GLU A 45 7.04 -2.01 4.36
C GLU A 45 6.69 -2.58 2.97
N ARG A 46 5.40 -2.75 2.67
CA ARG A 46 4.94 -3.20 1.34
C ARG A 46 5.15 -2.13 0.28
N GLU A 47 4.90 -0.87 0.62
CA GLU A 47 5.17 0.27 -0.26
C GLU A 47 6.67 0.40 -0.57
N LEU A 48 7.54 0.24 0.44
CA LEU A 48 8.99 0.27 0.25
C LEU A 48 9.55 -0.90 -0.55
N ARG A 49 8.85 -2.04 -0.57
CA ARG A 49 9.23 -3.21 -1.37
C ARG A 49 8.71 -3.14 -2.81
N GLY A 50 7.69 -2.32 -3.08
CA GLY A 50 7.15 -2.08 -4.41
C GLY A 50 7.83 -0.89 -5.10
N GLU A 51 7.69 -0.82 -6.42
CA GLU A 51 7.95 0.43 -7.13
C GLU A 51 6.82 1.42 -6.80
N PRO A 52 7.11 2.70 -6.50
CA PRO A 52 6.09 3.72 -6.37
C PRO A 52 5.24 3.73 -7.64
N LEU A 53 3.92 3.61 -7.49
CA LEU A 53 3.02 3.84 -8.61
C LEU A 53 3.26 5.26 -9.10
N ALA A 54 3.40 5.43 -10.42
CA ALA A 54 3.57 6.74 -11.02
C ALA A 54 2.49 7.70 -10.49
N ASP A 55 2.89 8.92 -10.12
CA ASP A 55 1.92 9.96 -9.79
C ASP A 55 1.08 10.24 -11.04
N GLU A 56 -0.19 9.89 -10.96
CA GLU A 56 -1.18 10.21 -11.98
C GLU A 56 -2.07 11.30 -11.41
N ASP A 57 -2.28 12.36 -12.18
CA ASP A 57 -3.23 13.40 -11.81
C ASP A 57 -4.65 12.85 -11.94
N GLU A 58 -5.13 12.20 -10.89
CA GLU A 58 -6.46 11.60 -10.82
C GLU A 58 -7.56 12.65 -11.03
N ALA A 59 -7.33 13.90 -10.60
CA ALA A 59 -8.30 14.98 -10.79
C ALA A 59 -8.43 15.37 -12.26
N ALA A 60 -7.30 15.50 -12.96
CA ALA A 60 -7.28 15.75 -14.40
C ALA A 60 -7.90 14.58 -15.19
N LEU A 61 -7.59 13.33 -14.81
CA LEU A 61 -8.18 12.14 -15.44
C LEU A 61 -9.71 12.11 -15.26
N VAL A 62 -10.21 12.35 -14.05
CA VAL A 62 -11.65 12.40 -13.79
C VAL A 62 -12.32 13.49 -14.61
N ALA A 63 -11.68 14.66 -14.76
CA ALA A 63 -12.20 15.74 -15.59
C ALA A 63 -12.30 15.32 -17.07
N ALA A 64 -11.24 14.70 -17.62
CA ALA A 64 -11.20 14.22 -19.01
C ALA A 64 -12.26 13.14 -19.28
N ILE A 65 -12.43 12.17 -18.37
CA ILE A 65 -13.49 11.15 -18.49
C ILE A 65 -14.87 11.81 -18.51
N ARG A 66 -15.13 12.78 -17.63
CA ARG A 66 -16.43 13.48 -17.59
C ARG A 66 -16.68 14.37 -18.80
N ALA A 67 -15.62 14.84 -19.46
CA ALA A 67 -15.71 15.59 -20.70
C ALA A 67 -15.99 14.71 -21.93
N GLY A 68 -15.90 13.38 -21.79
CA GLY A 68 -16.05 12.42 -22.88
C GLY A 68 -14.78 12.21 -23.71
N ASP A 69 -13.63 12.74 -23.25
CA ASP A 69 -12.35 12.66 -23.98
C ASP A 69 -11.86 11.20 -24.16
N HIS A 70 -12.40 10.27 -23.36
CA HIS A 70 -12.06 8.86 -23.36
C HIS A 70 -13.17 7.94 -23.92
N ASP A 71 -14.29 8.49 -24.41
CA ASP A 71 -15.43 7.69 -24.87
C ASP A 71 -15.08 6.79 -26.08
N GLY A 72 -14.16 7.27 -26.94
CA GLY A 72 -13.66 6.51 -28.09
C GLY A 72 -12.64 5.42 -27.76
N ASP A 73 -12.10 5.42 -26.54
CA ASP A 73 -11.07 4.47 -26.08
C ASP A 73 -11.37 4.00 -24.64
N TRP A 74 -12.66 3.71 -24.39
CA TRP A 74 -13.15 3.39 -23.06
C TRP A 74 -12.50 2.12 -22.49
N ASP A 75 -12.33 1.08 -23.32
CA ASP A 75 -11.75 -0.19 -22.88
C ASP A 75 -10.31 -0.03 -22.39
N ALA A 76 -9.47 0.73 -23.10
CA ALA A 76 -8.10 0.97 -22.66
C ALA A 76 -8.05 1.87 -21.42
N THR A 77 -8.93 2.87 -21.34
CA THR A 77 -9.04 3.77 -20.17
C THR A 77 -9.45 2.98 -18.93
N PHE A 78 -10.46 2.13 -19.05
CA PHE A 78 -10.91 1.25 -17.97
C PHE A 78 -9.80 0.28 -17.55
N ALA A 79 -9.14 -0.38 -18.50
CA ALA A 79 -8.04 -1.29 -18.22
C ALA A 79 -6.89 -0.59 -17.47
N ARG A 80 -6.56 0.65 -17.84
CA ARG A 80 -5.55 1.46 -17.14
C ARG A 80 -5.93 1.70 -15.68
N ILE A 81 -7.16 2.16 -15.42
CA ILE A 81 -7.66 2.45 -14.07
C ILE A 81 -7.72 1.17 -13.23
N LEU A 82 -8.20 0.07 -13.83
CA LEU A 82 -8.27 -1.23 -13.16
C LEU A 82 -6.88 -1.73 -12.76
N ASN A 83 -5.92 -1.73 -13.69
CA ASN A 83 -4.55 -2.17 -13.43
C ASN A 83 -3.89 -1.35 -12.31
N ARG A 84 -4.08 -0.03 -12.32
CA ARG A 84 -3.59 0.86 -11.24
C ARG A 84 -4.25 0.51 -9.90
N THR A 85 -5.56 0.29 -9.89
CA THR A 85 -6.31 -0.08 -8.68
C THR A 85 -5.85 -1.42 -8.13
N VAL A 86 -5.69 -2.42 -8.98
CA VAL A 86 -5.15 -3.75 -8.61
C VAL A 86 -3.77 -3.60 -7.96
N ALA A 87 -2.87 -2.81 -8.55
CA ALA A 87 -1.54 -2.59 -7.98
C ALA A 87 -1.59 -1.93 -6.59
N ARG A 88 -2.47 -0.93 -6.39
CA ARG A 88 -2.68 -0.29 -5.06
C ARG A 88 -3.21 -1.28 -4.03
N VAL A 89 -4.19 -2.09 -4.42
CA VAL A 89 -4.82 -3.07 -3.51
C VAL A 89 -3.85 -4.22 -3.21
N ALA A 90 -3.01 -4.66 -4.16
CA ALA A 90 -1.97 -5.65 -3.91
C ALA A 90 -1.02 -5.23 -2.78
N ILE A 91 -0.72 -3.94 -2.72
CA ILE A 91 0.11 -3.35 -1.66
C ILE A 91 -0.69 -3.25 -0.35
N ALA A 92 -1.82 -2.53 -0.36
CA ALA A 92 -2.53 -2.18 0.87
C ALA A 92 -3.34 -3.34 1.48
N LYS A 93 -4.04 -4.12 0.65
CA LYS A 93 -5.02 -5.15 1.05
C LYS A 93 -5.07 -6.32 0.04
N PRO A 94 -4.00 -7.12 -0.11
CA PRO A 94 -3.93 -8.15 -1.15
C PRO A 94 -5.05 -9.19 -1.06
N ASP A 95 -5.52 -9.51 0.15
CA ASP A 95 -6.61 -10.49 0.34
C ASP A 95 -7.97 -10.00 -0.20
N HIS A 96 -8.09 -8.71 -0.54
CA HIS A 96 -9.29 -8.13 -1.16
C HIS A 96 -9.26 -8.22 -2.69
N LEU A 97 -8.15 -8.64 -3.29
CA LEU A 97 -8.10 -8.89 -4.74
C LEU A 97 -8.90 -10.15 -5.07
N ALA A 98 -9.68 -10.08 -6.14
CA ALA A 98 -10.26 -11.25 -6.77
C ALA A 98 -9.15 -12.20 -7.28
N PRO A 99 -9.38 -13.52 -7.33
CA PRO A 99 -8.36 -14.49 -7.77
C PRO A 99 -7.67 -14.13 -9.10
N GLU A 100 -8.41 -13.60 -10.06
CA GLU A 100 -7.95 -13.14 -11.38
C GLU A 100 -6.98 -11.95 -11.34
N HIS A 101 -6.82 -11.28 -10.20
CA HIS A 101 -5.97 -10.09 -10.05
C HIS A 101 -4.78 -10.30 -9.09
N ARG A 102 -4.54 -11.53 -8.61
CA ARG A 102 -3.46 -11.84 -7.64
C ARG A 102 -2.13 -12.27 -8.27
N SER A 103 -2.04 -12.29 -9.60
CA SER A 103 -0.88 -12.78 -10.37
C SER A 103 0.34 -11.88 -10.26
#